data_AF-A0A926A7S7-F1
#
_entry.id   AF-A0A926A7S7-F1
#
_cell.length_a   1.000
_cell.length_b   1.000
_cell.length_c   1.000
_cell.angle_alpha   90.00
_cell.angle_beta   90.00
_cell.angle_gamma   90.00
#
_symmetry.space_group_name_H-M   'P 1'
#
loop_
_entity.id
_entity.type
_entity.pdbx_description
1 polymer ?
#
loop_
_entity_poly.entity_id
_entity_poly.type
_entity_poly.pdbx_seq_one_letter_code
_entity_poly.pdbx_strand_id
1 'polypeptide(L)'
;LPQCDWARNARAAGQGELSRGRRRTGVEIHEVQDPRLREAVMRAFPTQVPGGATFFVRLGLVERADPAQFAAAADRVAVFELRG
;
A
#
# COMPACT_ATOMS: atom_id res chain seq x y z
N LEU A 1 4.02 0.39 -8.55
CA LEU A 1 3.43 -0.87 -9.08
C LEU A 1 4.08 -2.04 -8.36
N PRO A 2 3.42 -3.20 -8.19
CA PRO A 2 3.87 -4.31 -7.32
C PRO A 2 5.26 -4.88 -7.64
N GLN A 3 5.79 -4.56 -8.82
CA GLN A 3 7.11 -4.95 -9.32
C GLN A 3 8.24 -3.99 -8.91
N CYS A 4 7.96 -2.90 -8.21
CA CYS A 4 8.99 -1.94 -7.79
C CYS A 4 10.04 -2.61 -6.89
N ASP A 5 11.31 -2.22 -7.03
CA ASP A 5 12.42 -2.88 -6.32
C ASP A 5 12.26 -2.85 -4.80
N TRP A 6 11.73 -1.77 -4.24
CA TRP A 6 11.47 -1.71 -2.80
C TRP A 6 10.47 -2.78 -2.33
N ALA A 7 9.44 -3.09 -3.13
CA ALA A 7 8.43 -4.08 -2.78
C ALA A 7 9.00 -5.51 -2.91
N ARG A 8 9.88 -5.74 -3.89
CA ARG A 8 10.65 -7.00 -3.99
C ARG A 8 11.56 -7.20 -2.77
N ASN A 9 12.28 -6.16 -2.38
CA ASN A 9 13.17 -6.20 -1.22
C ASN A 9 12.38 -6.41 0.09
N ALA A 10 11.23 -5.75 0.25
CA ALA A 10 10.35 -5.95 1.40
C ALA A 10 9.89 -7.41 1.53
N ARG A 11 9.45 -8.04 0.44
CA ARG A 11 9.07 -9.47 0.42
C ARG A 11 10.24 -10.39 0.77
N ALA A 12 11.43 -10.10 0.24
CA ALA A 12 12.61 -10.92 0.47
C ALA A 12 13.15 -10.79 1.90
N ALA A 13 13.10 -9.59 2.48
CA ALA A 13 13.64 -9.33 3.81
C ALA A 13 12.66 -9.72 4.93
N GLY A 14 11.36 -9.47 4.74
CA GLY A 14 10.32 -9.71 5.76
C GLY A 14 10.41 -8.80 6.99
N GLN A 15 11.37 -7.88 7.04
CA GLN A 15 11.64 -6.96 8.15
C GLN A 15 12.29 -5.67 7.65
N GLY A 16 12.24 -4.62 8.46
CA GLY A 16 12.90 -3.35 8.18
C GLY A 16 12.89 -2.37 9.34
N GLU A 17 13.27 -1.13 9.08
CA GLU A 17 13.24 -0.03 10.04
C GLU A 17 12.20 1.01 9.61
N LEU A 18 11.21 1.28 10.47
CA LEU A 18 10.25 2.37 10.28
C LEU A 18 10.77 3.63 10.97
N SER A 19 10.97 4.70 10.20
CA SER A 19 11.37 6.01 10.71
C SER A 19 10.17 6.97 10.72
N ARG A 20 9.86 7.55 11.90
CA ARG A 20 8.87 8.62 12.05
C ARG A 20 9.44 9.76 12.90
N GLY A 21 9.77 10.87 12.24
CA GLY A 21 10.49 11.97 12.88
C GLY A 21 11.86 11.51 13.37
N ARG A 22 12.12 11.62 14.68
CA ARG A 22 13.37 11.16 15.31
C ARG A 22 13.33 9.70 15.79
N ARG A 23 12.17 9.04 15.71
CA ARG A 23 12.01 7.66 16.19
C ARG A 23 12.27 6.68 15.07
N ARG A 24 13.01 5.62 15.39
CA ARG A 24 13.28 4.47 14.55
C ARG A 24 12.84 3.22 15.30
N THR A 25 12.12 2.34 14.62
CA THR A 25 11.58 1.11 15.21
C THR A 25 11.76 -0.02 14.22
N GLY A 26 12.33 -1.14 14.67
CA GLY A 26 12.36 -2.37 13.88
C GLY A 26 10.94 -2.89 13.69
N VAL A 27 10.60 -3.29 12.47
CA VAL A 27 9.27 -3.81 12.13
C VAL A 27 9.39 -5.06 11.29
N GLU A 28 8.48 -6.01 11.50
CA GLU A 28 8.18 -7.05 10.53
C GLU A 28 7.33 -6.45 9.40
N ILE A 29 7.59 -6.89 8.17
CA ILE A 29 6.91 -6.41 6.96
C ILE A 29 6.21 -7.60 6.32
N HIS A 30 4.88 -7.59 6.34
CA HIS A 30 4.05 -8.67 5.82
C HIS A 30 3.25 -8.20 4.63
N GLU A 31 3.38 -8.84 3.47
CA GLU A 31 2.46 -8.58 2.36
C GLU A 31 1.08 -9.15 2.67
N VAL A 32 0.05 -8.32 2.55
CA VAL A 32 -1.33 -8.72 2.78
C VAL A 32 -1.79 -9.63 1.64
N GLN A 33 -1.92 -10.92 1.96
CA GLN A 33 -2.39 -11.94 1.02
C GLN A 33 -3.92 -12.05 0.97
N ASP A 34 -4.62 -11.67 2.04
CA ASP A 34 -6.09 -11.68 2.08
C ASP A 34 -6.65 -10.62 1.11
N PRO A 35 -7.34 -11.03 0.03
CA PRO A 35 -7.90 -10.10 -0.94
C PRO A 35 -8.91 -9.14 -0.32
N ARG A 36 -9.71 -9.59 0.66
CA ARG A 36 -10.72 -8.74 1.31
C ARG A 36 -10.08 -7.66 2.15
N LEU A 37 -9.01 -7.98 2.86
CA LEU A 37 -8.26 -6.99 3.62
C LEU A 37 -7.58 -5.99 2.68
N ARG A 38 -6.99 -6.46 1.57
CA ARG A 38 -6.40 -5.60 0.54
C ARG A 38 -7.43 -4.64 -0.06
N GLU A 39 -8.61 -5.14 -0.43
CA GLU A 39 -9.73 -4.33 -0.91
C GLU A 39 -10.18 -3.29 0.12
N ALA A 40 -10.29 -3.68 1.40
CA ALA A 40 -10.70 -2.77 2.46
C ALA A 40 -9.69 -1.62 2.66
N VAL A 41 -8.40 -1.93 2.68
CA VAL A 41 -7.31 -0.93 2.76
C VAL A 41 -7.37 0.01 1.55
N MET A 42 -7.49 -0.56 0.35
CA MET A 42 -7.55 0.22 -0.89
C MET A 42 -8.79 1.11 -0.94
N ARG A 43 -9.95 0.62 -0.51
CA ARG A 43 -11.19 1.41 -0.41
C ARG A 43 -11.03 2.63 0.48
N ALA A 44 -10.34 2.50 1.61
CA ALA A 44 -10.10 3.59 2.54
C ALA A 44 -9.04 4.59 2.05
N PHE A 45 -8.12 4.16 1.20
CA PHE A 45 -6.95 4.92 0.77
C PHE A 45 -7.25 6.32 0.23
N PRO A 46 -8.19 6.54 -0.73
CA PRO A 46 -8.38 7.88 -1.30
C PRO A 46 -8.90 8.91 -0.28
N THR A 47 -9.59 8.46 0.77
CA THR A 47 -10.05 9.31 1.86
C THR A 47 -8.94 9.59 2.88
N GLN A 48 -8.16 8.58 3.24
CA GLN A 48 -7.11 8.70 4.27
C GLN A 48 -5.82 9.32 3.73
N VAL A 49 -5.56 9.20 2.43
CA VAL A 49 -4.34 9.69 1.76
C VAL A 49 -4.69 10.48 0.49
N PRO A 50 -5.37 11.64 0.58
CA PRO A 50 -5.85 12.37 -0.59
C PRO A 50 -4.73 12.77 -1.57
N GLY A 51 -3.56 13.17 -1.04
CA GLY A 51 -2.39 13.51 -1.87
C GLY A 51 -1.83 12.32 -2.64
N GLY A 52 -1.91 11.11 -2.06
CA GLY A 52 -1.48 9.87 -2.71
C GLY A 52 -2.47 9.40 -3.77
N ALA A 53 -3.77 9.68 -3.61
CA ALA A 53 -4.80 9.23 -4.54
C ALA A 53 -4.57 9.74 -5.98
N THR A 54 -4.11 10.99 -6.13
CA THR A 54 -3.79 11.60 -7.44
C THR A 54 -2.74 10.81 -8.22
N PHE A 55 -1.83 10.12 -7.54
CA PHE A 55 -0.82 9.29 -8.19
C PHE A 55 -1.46 8.09 -8.90
N PHE A 56 -2.47 7.46 -8.31
CA PHE A 56 -3.19 6.33 -8.91
C PHE A 56 -3.96 6.74 -10.16
N VAL A 57 -4.55 7.94 -10.15
CA VAL A 57 -5.20 8.54 -11.33
C VAL A 57 -4.20 8.77 -12.45
N ARG A 58 -3.05 9.39 -12.14
CA ARG A 58 -1.99 9.66 -13.13
C ARG A 58 -1.39 8.39 -13.74
N LEU A 59 -1.33 7.30 -12.97
CA LEU A 59 -0.90 5.99 -13.45
C LEU A 59 -1.98 5.22 -14.21
N GLY A 60 -3.22 5.73 -14.31
CA GLY A 60 -4.34 5.03 -14.93
C GLY A 60 -4.76 3.76 -14.19
N LEU A 61 -4.48 3.68 -12.88
CA LEU A 61 -4.97 2.57 -12.05
C LEU A 61 -6.45 2.72 -11.71
N VAL A 62 -6.92 3.97 -11.66
CA VAL A 62 -8.29 4.40 -11.43
C VAL A 62 -8.53 5.66 -12.27
N GLU A 63 -9.78 5.99 -12.55
CA GLU A 63 -10.13 7.18 -13.32
C GLU A 63 -10.23 8.43 -12.43
N ARG A 64 -10.66 8.24 -11.17
CA ARG A 64 -10.83 9.30 -10.17
C ARG A 64 -10.53 8.78 -8.76
N ALA A 65 -10.37 9.70 -7.81
CA ALA A 65 -10.14 9.41 -6.39
C ALA A 65 -11.41 8.88 -5.68
N ASP A 66 -11.95 7.76 -6.15
CA ASP A 66 -13.20 7.15 -5.68
C ASP A 66 -12.94 5.83 -4.92
N PRO A 67 -13.51 5.63 -3.72
CA PRO A 67 -13.31 4.41 -2.92
C PRO A 67 -13.63 3.10 -3.64
N ALA A 68 -14.67 3.06 -4.49
CA ALA A 68 -15.04 1.84 -5.20
C ALA A 68 -14.05 1.51 -6.32
N GLN A 69 -13.57 2.53 -7.05
CA GLN A 69 -12.52 2.34 -8.06
C GLN A 69 -11.20 1.85 -7.43
N PHE A 70 -10.82 2.40 -6.27
CA PHE A 70 -9.64 1.91 -5.57
C PHE A 70 -9.79 0.46 -5.09
N ALA A 71 -10.94 0.09 -4.54
CA ALA A 71 -11.21 -1.29 -4.15
C ALA A 71 -11.11 -2.24 -5.35
N ALA A 72 -11.67 -1.88 -6.51
CA ALA A 72 -11.57 -2.67 -7.74
C ALA A 72 -10.14 -2.79 -8.28
N ALA A 73 -9.27 -1.81 -7.97
CA ALA A 73 -7.86 -1.84 -8.35
C ALA A 73 -6.97 -2.63 -7.37
N ALA A 74 -7.53 -3.21 -6.31
CA ALA A 74 -6.78 -3.81 -5.21
C ALA A 74 -5.81 -4.92 -5.65
N ASP A 75 -6.17 -5.75 -6.63
CA ASP A 75 -5.32 -6.84 -7.12
C ASP A 75 -4.07 -6.35 -7.88
N ARG A 76 -4.03 -5.07 -8.26
CA ARG A 76 -2.92 -4.46 -9.00
C ARG A 76 -1.94 -3.74 -8.08
N VAL A 77 -2.17 -3.75 -6.77
CA VAL A 77 -1.46 -2.91 -5.79
C VAL A 77 -1.04 -3.77 -4.60
N ALA A 78 0.27 -3.88 -4.38
CA ALA A 78 0.77 -4.56 -3.19
C ALA A 78 0.48 -3.72 -1.95
N VAL A 79 -0.06 -4.37 -0.91
CA VAL A 79 -0.31 -3.78 0.41
C VAL A 79 0.54 -4.52 1.43
N PHE A 80 1.24 -3.76 2.26
CA PHE A 80 2.10 -4.31 3.31
C PHE A 80 1.61 -3.83 4.68
N GLU A 81 1.52 -4.77 5.62
CA GLU A 81 1.32 -4.51 7.03
C GLU A 81 2.68 -4.42 7.73
N LEU A 82 2.86 -3.41 8.57
CA LEU A 82 4.06 -3.22 9.38
C LEU A 82 3.72 -3.53 10.84
N ARG A 83 4.43 -4.48 11.45
CA ARG A 83 4.23 -4.89 12.85
C ARG A 83 5.49 -4.61 13.65
N GLY A 84 5.39 -3.96 14.81
CA GLY A 84 6.53 -3.60 15.66
C GLY A 84 6.14 -3.52 17.13
#